data_AF-A0A1H1FPQ0-F1
#
_entry.id   AF-A0A1H1FPQ0-F1
#
_cell.length_a   1.000
_cell.length_b   1.000
_cell.length_c   1.000
_cell.angle_alpha   90.00
_cell.angle_beta   90.00
_cell.angle_gamma   90.00
#
_symmetry.space_group_name_H-M   'P 1'
#
loop_
_entity.id
_entity.type
_entity.pdbx_description
1 polymer ?
#
loop_
_entity_poly.entity_id
_entity_poly.type
_entity_poly.pdbx_seq_one_letter_code
_entity_poly.pdbx_strand_id
1 'polypeptide(L)'
;MRKWMLGLLLQAGMVVSVSAQEQAPPPSETGETGTLVVEIKPFTSEQELPAKAVEQLKSGGLEWGVRDGKVVFTMVGKQFIDFPINHMTRYGQQESLPLPAGEYRVTGIGLEMHTSFSVNKVLERGAFFNEDAVVFRIEPGKTTTVSINPVIRKDAIFGSTFYVPTLMASVRDDAGETPAVALNVRGPASIAWPQYTGPLKFVAK
;
A
#
# COMPACT_ATOMS: atom_id res chain seq x y z
N MET A 1 73.23 39.89 -20.43
CA MET A 1 74.17 40.06 -19.29
C MET A 1 73.66 39.24 -18.11
N ARG A 2 74.55 38.49 -17.45
CA ARG A 2 74.44 37.78 -16.13
C ARG A 2 73.40 36.64 -16.03
N LYS A 3 73.82 35.36 -16.00
CA LYS A 3 74.39 34.56 -14.88
C LYS A 3 73.30 34.23 -13.83
N TRP A 4 73.14 33.05 -13.22
CA TRP A 4 73.65 31.67 -13.28
C TRP A 4 73.00 30.94 -12.06
N MET A 5 73.13 29.61 -11.98
CA MET A 5 72.84 28.70 -10.83
C MET A 5 71.38 28.26 -10.65
N LEU A 6 70.99 27.01 -10.94
CA LEU A 6 71.42 25.70 -10.38
C LEU A 6 71.08 25.58 -8.88
N GLY A 7 70.08 24.74 -8.58
CA GLY A 7 69.66 24.38 -7.23
C GLY A 7 68.82 23.10 -7.28
N LEU A 8 69.52 21.97 -7.33
CA LEU A 8 68.98 20.63 -7.09
C LEU A 8 68.54 20.55 -5.60
N LEU A 9 67.33 20.05 -5.32
CA LEU A 9 67.04 19.47 -4.01
C LEU A 9 66.07 18.28 -4.15
N LEU A 10 66.50 17.22 -3.49
CA LEU A 10 66.04 15.85 -3.46
C LEU A 10 64.87 15.67 -2.48
N GLN A 11 64.07 14.62 -2.72
CA GLN A 11 63.18 13.90 -1.77
C GLN A 11 61.92 14.67 -1.33
N ALA A 12 60.75 14.06 -1.11
CA ALA A 12 60.47 12.71 -0.62
C ALA A 12 59.16 12.18 -1.25
N GLY A 13 59.12 10.86 -1.42
CA GLY A 13 57.92 10.13 -1.81
C GLY A 13 56.81 10.25 -0.78
N MET A 14 55.61 10.60 -1.24
CA MET A 14 54.37 10.22 -0.57
C MET A 14 53.73 9.14 -1.42
N VAL A 15 53.88 7.90 -0.95
CA VAL A 15 53.05 6.78 -1.37
C VAL A 15 51.67 7.08 -0.80
N VAL A 16 50.75 7.58 -1.62
CA VAL A 16 49.34 7.65 -1.23
C VAL A 16 48.85 6.21 -1.25
N SER A 17 48.76 5.61 -0.07
CA SER A 17 48.01 4.39 0.14
C SER A 17 46.57 4.68 -0.30
N VAL A 18 46.20 4.23 -1.50
CA VAL A 18 44.80 4.13 -1.90
C VAL A 18 44.21 3.08 -0.97
N SER A 19 43.55 3.55 0.08
CA SER A 19 42.62 2.74 0.84
C SER A 19 41.63 2.16 -0.18
N ALA A 20 41.65 0.85 -0.34
CA ALA A 20 40.57 0.13 -0.99
C ALA A 20 39.30 0.50 -0.22
N GLN A 21 38.53 1.44 -0.77
CA GLN A 21 37.14 1.57 -0.40
C GLN A 21 36.52 0.23 -0.80
N GLU A 22 36.15 -0.54 0.22
CA GLU A 22 35.21 -1.62 0.09
C GLU A 22 33.94 -1.02 -0.50
N GLN A 23 33.90 -1.04 -1.83
CA GLN A 23 32.78 -0.58 -2.60
C GLN A 23 31.70 -1.61 -2.33
N ALA A 24 30.80 -1.27 -1.41
CA ALA A 24 29.60 -2.06 -1.15
C ALA A 24 29.00 -2.43 -2.51
N PRO A 25 28.68 -3.72 -2.76
CA PRO A 25 28.13 -4.12 -4.04
C PRO A 25 26.92 -3.22 -4.35
N PRO A 26 26.79 -2.72 -5.59
CA PRO A 26 25.59 -1.99 -5.97
C PRO A 26 24.37 -2.85 -5.64
N PRO A 27 23.25 -2.26 -5.20
CA PRO A 27 22.03 -3.02 -4.98
C PRO A 27 21.72 -3.79 -6.25
N SER A 28 21.55 -5.11 -6.12
CA SER A 28 21.27 -6.00 -7.23
C SER A 28 19.94 -5.62 -7.89
N GLU A 29 19.97 -4.74 -8.89
CA GLU A 29 18.81 -4.39 -9.74
C GLU A 29 18.51 -5.46 -10.82
N THR A 30 18.77 -6.72 -10.49
CA THR A 30 18.15 -7.87 -11.15
C THR A 30 17.43 -8.68 -10.08
N GLY A 31 16.52 -8.02 -9.37
CA GLY A 31 15.64 -8.68 -8.41
C GLY A 31 14.73 -9.63 -9.17
N GLU A 32 14.84 -10.93 -8.87
CA GLU A 32 13.91 -11.92 -9.40
C GLU A 32 12.47 -11.47 -9.11
N THR A 33 11.58 -11.55 -10.10
CA THR A 33 10.19 -11.07 -9.96
C THR A 33 9.23 -12.23 -9.78
N GLY A 34 8.18 -12.01 -9.00
CA GLY A 34 6.96 -12.81 -9.03
C GLY A 34 5.78 -12.02 -9.60
N THR A 35 4.60 -12.62 -9.61
CA THR A 35 3.36 -11.98 -10.02
C THR A 35 2.47 -11.77 -8.80
N LEU A 36 2.06 -10.53 -8.55
CA LEU A 36 0.94 -10.25 -7.68
C LEU A 36 -0.33 -10.22 -8.52
N VAL A 37 -1.36 -10.92 -8.06
CA VAL A 37 -2.74 -10.78 -8.54
C VAL A 37 -3.55 -10.10 -7.44
N VAL A 38 -4.14 -8.96 -7.73
CA VAL A 38 -5.17 -8.35 -6.88
C VAL A 38 -6.52 -8.74 -7.44
N GLU A 39 -7.22 -9.63 -6.75
CA GLU A 39 -8.54 -10.11 -7.13
C GLU A 39 -9.60 -9.44 -6.26
N ILE A 40 -10.53 -8.73 -6.88
CA ILE A 40 -11.68 -8.17 -6.18
C ILE A 40 -12.92 -8.98 -6.55
N LYS A 41 -13.41 -9.79 -5.62
CA LYS A 41 -14.58 -10.65 -5.85
C LYS A 41 -15.85 -9.81 -6.06
N PRO A 42 -16.90 -10.37 -6.70
CA PRO A 42 -18.21 -9.74 -6.70
C PRO A 42 -18.64 -9.45 -5.26
N PHE A 43 -19.27 -8.29 -5.03
CA PHE A 43 -19.75 -7.99 -3.69
C PHE A 43 -20.86 -8.98 -3.29
N THR A 44 -20.90 -9.28 -1.99
CA THR A 44 -21.99 -10.06 -1.38
C THR A 44 -22.69 -9.21 -0.32
N SER A 45 -23.89 -9.62 0.09
CA SER A 45 -24.66 -8.89 1.10
C SER A 45 -25.34 -9.86 2.06
N GLU A 46 -25.29 -9.55 3.35
CA GLU A 46 -25.98 -10.32 4.41
C GLU A 46 -27.48 -9.99 4.50
N GLN A 47 -27.94 -9.03 3.71
CA GLN A 47 -29.34 -8.61 3.63
C GLN A 47 -29.73 -8.21 2.21
N GLU A 48 -31.03 -8.16 1.95
CA GLU A 48 -31.53 -7.61 0.69
C GLU A 48 -31.19 -6.12 0.58
N LEU A 49 -30.70 -5.72 -0.60
CA LEU A 49 -30.35 -4.35 -0.90
C LEU A 49 -31.39 -3.74 -1.84
N PRO A 50 -31.76 -2.46 -1.67
CA PRO A 50 -32.59 -1.77 -2.65
C PRO A 50 -31.96 -1.83 -4.04
N ALA A 51 -32.77 -2.00 -5.09
CA ALA A 51 -32.29 -2.12 -6.47
C ALA A 51 -31.32 -0.99 -6.88
N LYS A 52 -31.59 0.25 -6.44
CA LYS A 52 -30.72 1.40 -6.69
C LYS A 52 -29.32 1.23 -6.07
N ALA A 53 -29.24 0.65 -4.88
CA ALA A 53 -27.95 0.39 -4.22
C ALA A 53 -27.18 -0.72 -4.95
N VAL A 54 -27.87 -1.78 -5.37
CA VAL A 54 -27.27 -2.86 -6.18
C VAL A 54 -26.69 -2.30 -7.48
N GLU A 55 -27.44 -1.49 -8.22
CA GLU A 55 -26.96 -0.88 -9.46
C GLU A 55 -25.74 0.03 -9.25
N GLN A 56 -25.75 0.83 -8.17
CA GLN A 56 -24.59 1.66 -7.83
C GLN A 56 -23.36 0.79 -7.51
N LEU A 57 -23.52 -0.26 -6.70
CA LEU A 57 -22.44 -1.15 -6.29
C LEU A 57 -21.87 -1.96 -7.45
N LYS A 58 -22.66 -2.37 -8.44
CA LYS A 58 -22.16 -3.08 -9.65
C LYS A 58 -21.09 -2.28 -10.40
N SER A 59 -21.18 -0.95 -10.38
CA SER A 59 -20.18 -0.07 -10.99
C SER A 59 -18.97 0.22 -10.08
N GLY A 60 -19.02 -0.24 -8.83
CA GLY A 60 -18.00 -0.02 -7.82
C GLY A 60 -16.70 -0.78 -8.06
N GLY A 61 -15.68 -0.37 -7.32
CA GLY A 61 -14.35 -0.96 -7.33
C GLY A 61 -13.55 -0.44 -6.14
N LEU A 62 -12.34 -0.95 -6.00
CA LEU A 62 -11.43 -0.54 -4.95
C LEU A 62 -10.24 0.19 -5.57
N GLU A 63 -9.93 1.36 -5.01
CA GLU A 63 -8.69 2.06 -5.30
C GLU A 63 -7.56 1.48 -4.44
N TRP A 64 -6.43 1.23 -5.08
CA TRP A 64 -5.26 0.68 -4.41
C TRP A 64 -3.95 1.12 -5.06
N GLY A 65 -2.85 0.88 -4.34
CA GLY A 65 -1.50 1.20 -4.78
C GLY A 65 -0.48 0.22 -4.23
N VAL A 66 0.70 0.18 -4.85
CA VAL A 66 1.85 -0.59 -4.38
C VAL A 66 3.14 0.20 -4.52
N ARG A 67 3.99 0.16 -3.49
CA ARG A 67 5.33 0.76 -3.49
C ARG A 67 6.13 0.20 -2.30
N ASP A 68 7.42 -0.08 -2.50
CA ASP A 68 8.38 -0.44 -1.44
C ASP A 68 7.88 -1.53 -0.46
N GLY A 69 7.33 -2.64 -0.98
CA GLY A 69 6.82 -3.73 -0.14
C GLY A 69 5.50 -3.43 0.57
N LYS A 70 4.83 -2.31 0.28
CA LYS A 70 3.49 -1.99 0.82
C LYS A 70 2.44 -2.02 -0.27
N VAL A 71 1.32 -2.67 0.01
CA VAL A 71 0.09 -2.65 -0.79
C VAL A 71 -0.96 -1.91 0.03
N VAL A 72 -1.56 -0.86 -0.52
CA VAL A 72 -2.50 0.00 0.21
C VAL A 72 -3.86 -0.01 -0.48
N PHE A 73 -4.91 -0.38 0.25
CA PHE A 73 -6.30 -0.24 -0.17
C PHE A 73 -6.96 0.88 0.62
N THR A 74 -7.80 1.70 -0.03
CA THR A 74 -8.38 2.88 0.61
C THR A 74 -9.87 3.07 0.37
N MET A 75 -10.56 3.50 1.43
CA MET A 75 -11.91 4.06 1.41
C MET A 75 -11.91 5.60 1.46
N VAL A 76 -10.74 6.20 1.65
CA VAL A 76 -10.50 7.65 1.67
C VAL A 76 -9.99 8.11 0.31
N GLY A 77 -10.44 9.28 -0.15
CA GLY A 77 -10.00 9.85 -1.43
C GLY A 77 -8.49 10.07 -1.49
N LYS A 78 -7.87 9.66 -2.60
CA LYS A 78 -6.41 9.67 -2.80
C LYS A 78 -5.71 11.02 -2.59
N GLN A 79 -6.41 12.14 -2.71
CA GLN A 79 -5.85 13.48 -2.45
C GLN A 79 -5.43 13.70 -0.98
N PHE A 80 -5.90 12.84 -0.06
CA PHE A 80 -5.54 12.90 1.36
C PHE A 80 -4.42 11.90 1.74
N ILE A 81 -3.89 11.17 0.75
CA ILE A 81 -2.97 10.04 0.95
C ILE A 81 -1.66 10.35 0.23
N ASP A 82 -0.53 10.28 0.93
CA ASP A 82 0.81 10.44 0.36
C ASP A 82 1.39 9.09 -0.11
N PHE A 83 0.62 8.43 -0.98
CA PHE A 83 0.96 7.12 -1.53
C PHE A 83 0.41 7.00 -2.96
N PRO A 84 1.11 6.33 -3.89
CA PRO A 84 0.67 6.20 -5.28
C PRO A 84 -0.55 5.26 -5.43
N ILE A 85 -1.75 5.78 -5.16
CA ILE A 85 -3.03 5.10 -5.40
C ILE A 85 -3.39 5.24 -6.88
N ASN A 86 -2.75 4.42 -7.71
CA ASN A 86 -2.80 4.50 -9.18
C ASN A 86 -3.66 3.41 -9.83
N HIS A 87 -4.14 2.44 -9.05
CA HIS A 87 -4.92 1.32 -9.56
C HIS A 87 -6.38 1.42 -9.09
N MET A 88 -7.29 0.95 -9.93
CA MET A 88 -8.69 0.75 -9.56
C MET A 88 -9.18 -0.56 -10.17
N THR A 89 -9.54 -1.51 -9.32
CA THR A 89 -10.05 -2.81 -9.76
C THR A 89 -11.53 -2.92 -9.37
N ARG A 90 -12.39 -3.16 -10.37
CA ARG A 90 -13.85 -3.26 -10.18
C ARG A 90 -14.24 -4.56 -9.49
N TYR A 91 -15.42 -4.59 -8.86
CA TYR A 91 -15.95 -5.82 -8.29
C TYR A 91 -16.14 -6.91 -9.37
N GLY A 92 -15.71 -8.12 -9.04
CA GLY A 92 -15.70 -9.26 -9.97
C GLY A 92 -14.58 -9.22 -11.00
N GLN A 93 -13.53 -8.41 -10.78
CA GLN A 93 -12.38 -8.29 -11.67
C GLN A 93 -11.08 -8.53 -10.92
N GLN A 94 -10.00 -8.71 -11.67
CA GLN A 94 -8.65 -8.84 -11.14
C GLN A 94 -7.67 -8.02 -11.96
N GLU A 95 -6.56 -7.67 -11.33
CA GLU A 95 -5.42 -7.03 -11.97
C GLU A 95 -4.14 -7.78 -11.58
N SER A 96 -3.23 -7.95 -12.54
CA SER A 96 -1.97 -8.65 -12.34
C SER A 96 -0.81 -7.71 -12.62
N LEU A 97 0.21 -7.76 -11.77
CA LEU A 97 1.43 -6.96 -11.91
C LEU A 97 2.68 -7.78 -11.56
N PRO A 98 3.76 -7.65 -12.34
CA PRO A 98 5.06 -8.16 -11.93
C PRO A 98 5.60 -7.31 -10.79
N LEU A 99 6.10 -7.95 -9.74
CA LEU A 99 6.69 -7.27 -8.60
C LEU A 99 8.01 -7.95 -8.20
N PRO A 100 8.98 -7.18 -7.67
CA PRO A 100 10.18 -7.77 -7.09
C PRO A 100 9.83 -8.79 -6.02
N ALA A 101 10.52 -9.93 -6.02
CA ALA A 101 10.39 -10.91 -4.96
C ALA A 101 10.78 -10.28 -3.61
N GLY A 102 10.04 -10.63 -2.57
CA GLY A 102 10.19 -9.98 -1.28
C GLY A 102 8.96 -10.08 -0.40
N GLU A 103 9.08 -9.58 0.82
CA GLU A 103 7.96 -9.47 1.74
C GLU A 103 7.12 -8.23 1.40
N TYR A 104 5.81 -8.40 1.44
CA TYR A 104 4.82 -7.35 1.22
C TYR A 104 3.83 -7.30 2.38
N ARG A 105 3.32 -6.09 2.63
CA ARG A 105 2.37 -5.82 3.71
C ARG A 105 1.16 -5.07 3.18
N VAL A 106 -0.03 -5.57 3.46
CA VAL A 106 -1.30 -4.94 3.09
C VAL A 106 -1.73 -4.00 4.19
N THR A 107 -1.97 -2.74 3.85
CA THR A 107 -2.55 -1.72 4.74
C THR A 107 -3.92 -1.31 4.22
N GLY A 108 -4.90 -1.25 5.12
CA GLY A 108 -6.23 -0.72 4.84
C GLY A 108 -6.40 0.70 5.39
N ILE A 109 -6.92 1.61 4.58
CA ILE A 109 -7.35 2.94 5.04
C ILE A 109 -8.87 2.93 5.07
N GLY A 110 -9.42 2.81 6.29
CA GLY A 110 -10.85 2.74 6.52
C GLY A 110 -11.50 4.11 6.66
N LEU A 111 -12.81 4.16 6.46
CA LEU A 111 -13.64 5.33 6.70
C LEU A 111 -14.99 4.88 7.27
N GLU A 112 -15.20 5.15 8.56
CA GLU A 112 -16.53 5.11 9.15
C GLU A 112 -17.29 6.36 8.74
N MET A 113 -18.46 6.17 8.14
CA MET A 113 -19.27 7.29 7.71
C MET A 113 -19.86 8.02 8.92
N HIS A 114 -19.71 9.33 8.96
CA HIS A 114 -20.31 10.22 9.94
C HIS A 114 -20.92 11.44 9.26
N THR A 115 -22.02 11.97 9.79
CA THR A 115 -22.60 13.22 9.29
C THR A 115 -21.71 14.40 9.71
N SER A 116 -21.25 15.17 8.73
CA SER A 116 -20.43 16.36 8.98
C SER A 116 -20.50 17.33 7.80
N PHE A 117 -20.35 18.62 8.09
CA PHE A 117 -20.41 19.70 7.09
C PHE A 117 -19.05 20.04 6.45
N SER A 118 -17.97 19.34 6.83
CA SER A 118 -16.63 19.58 6.29
C SER A 118 -15.84 18.28 6.15
N VAL A 119 -15.09 18.14 5.05
CA VAL A 119 -14.26 16.96 4.77
C VAL A 119 -13.24 16.69 5.88
N ASN A 120 -12.58 17.72 6.42
CA ASN A 120 -11.61 17.55 7.51
C ASN A 120 -12.23 16.86 8.73
N LYS A 121 -13.41 17.31 9.18
CA LYS A 121 -14.13 16.67 10.28
C LYS A 121 -14.61 15.24 9.96
N VAL A 122 -14.90 14.94 8.69
CA VAL A 122 -15.20 13.55 8.28
C VAL A 122 -13.97 12.68 8.47
N LEU A 123 -12.80 13.13 8.01
CA LEU A 123 -11.54 12.41 8.16
C LEU A 123 -11.14 12.26 9.64
N GLU A 124 -11.17 13.34 10.42
CA GLU A 124 -10.80 13.33 11.83
C GLU A 124 -11.62 12.36 12.68
N ARG A 125 -12.92 12.21 12.37
CA ARG A 125 -13.83 11.35 13.13
C ARG A 125 -13.89 9.93 12.58
N GLY A 126 -13.90 9.78 11.27
CA GLY A 126 -14.23 8.53 10.60
C GLY A 126 -13.04 7.78 10.03
N ALA A 127 -11.97 8.46 9.62
CA ALA A 127 -10.87 7.80 8.93
C ALA A 127 -9.89 7.16 9.93
N PHE A 128 -9.26 6.06 9.50
CA PHE A 128 -8.27 5.32 10.28
C PHE A 128 -7.40 4.43 9.40
N PHE A 129 -6.29 3.98 9.97
CA PHE A 129 -5.33 3.09 9.33
C PHE A 129 -5.31 1.74 10.05
N ASN A 130 -5.43 0.68 9.27
CA ASN A 130 -5.11 -0.70 9.66
C ASN A 130 -3.78 -1.06 8.98
N GLU A 131 -2.67 -0.66 9.58
CA GLU A 131 -1.34 -0.89 9.02
C GLU A 131 -0.94 -2.36 9.10
N ASP A 132 -0.29 -2.82 8.03
CA ASP A 132 0.33 -4.14 7.93
C ASP A 132 -0.60 -5.29 8.36
N ALA A 133 -1.89 -5.14 8.07
CA ALA A 133 -2.98 -6.04 8.47
C ALA A 133 -2.83 -7.46 7.89
N VAL A 134 -2.16 -7.58 6.75
CA VAL A 134 -1.79 -8.86 6.13
C VAL A 134 -0.34 -8.79 5.70
N VAL A 135 0.43 -9.84 5.96
CA VAL A 135 1.82 -9.99 5.52
C VAL A 135 1.90 -11.18 4.59
N PHE A 136 2.60 -11.03 3.48
CA PHE A 136 2.81 -12.11 2.52
C PHE A 136 4.15 -11.97 1.82
N ARG A 137 4.50 -12.99 1.03
CA ARG A 137 5.73 -12.99 0.25
C ARG A 137 5.41 -13.19 -1.23
N ILE A 138 6.10 -12.45 -2.08
CA ILE A 138 6.17 -12.70 -3.51
C ILE A 138 7.42 -13.52 -3.74
N GLU A 139 7.24 -14.73 -4.26
CA GLU A 139 8.34 -15.62 -4.61
C GLU A 139 8.71 -15.49 -6.11
N PRO A 140 9.99 -15.63 -6.45
CA PRO A 140 10.47 -15.65 -7.84
C PRO A 140 9.69 -16.58 -8.75
N GLY A 141 9.18 -16.05 -9.87
CA GLY A 141 8.45 -16.82 -10.89
C GLY A 141 7.10 -17.37 -10.46
N LYS A 142 6.66 -17.11 -9.21
CA LYS A 142 5.38 -17.59 -8.68
C LYS A 142 4.30 -16.52 -8.71
N THR A 143 3.06 -16.96 -8.58
CA THR A 143 1.90 -16.08 -8.44
C THR A 143 1.42 -16.07 -7.00
N THR A 144 1.32 -14.89 -6.41
CA THR A 144 0.65 -14.66 -5.13
C THR A 144 -0.61 -13.84 -5.39
N THR A 145 -1.75 -14.30 -4.85
CA THR A 145 -3.04 -13.61 -5.03
C THR A 145 -3.47 -12.95 -3.72
N VAL A 146 -3.70 -11.64 -3.73
CA VAL A 146 -4.45 -10.94 -2.68
C VAL A 146 -5.91 -10.89 -3.13
N SER A 147 -6.77 -11.67 -2.48
CA SER A 147 -8.19 -11.72 -2.74
C SER A 147 -8.94 -10.82 -1.76
N ILE A 148 -9.73 -9.88 -2.27
CA ILE A 148 -10.64 -9.07 -1.47
C ILE A 148 -12.07 -9.53 -1.74
N ASN A 149 -12.77 -9.92 -0.67
CA ASN A 149 -14.20 -10.22 -0.69
C ASN A 149 -14.97 -9.04 -0.08
N PRO A 150 -15.64 -8.18 -0.88
CA PRO A 150 -16.46 -7.11 -0.38
C PRO A 150 -17.79 -7.66 0.16
N VAL A 151 -18.06 -7.48 1.45
CA VAL A 151 -19.28 -7.96 2.11
C VAL A 151 -20.07 -6.79 2.69
N ILE A 152 -21.28 -6.55 2.20
CA ILE A 152 -22.22 -5.61 2.82
C ILE A 152 -22.80 -6.29 4.07
N ARG A 153 -22.30 -5.88 5.23
CA ARG A 153 -22.77 -6.37 6.53
C ARG A 153 -23.93 -5.53 7.04
N LYS A 154 -24.73 -6.11 7.95
CA LYS A 154 -25.90 -5.43 8.54
C LYS A 154 -25.55 -4.14 9.29
N ASP A 155 -24.37 -4.08 9.89
CA ASP A 155 -23.86 -2.93 10.65
C ASP A 155 -23.16 -1.88 9.79
N ALA A 156 -22.84 -2.21 8.53
CA ALA A 156 -22.13 -1.33 7.59
C ALA A 156 -23.07 -0.42 6.76
N ILE A 157 -24.23 -0.09 7.34
CA ILE A 157 -25.27 0.73 6.73
C ILE A 157 -25.31 2.07 7.45
N PHE A 158 -24.84 3.13 6.78
CA PHE A 158 -24.88 4.47 7.33
C PHE A 158 -26.12 5.22 6.85
N GLY A 159 -27.06 5.47 7.77
CA GLY A 159 -28.39 5.97 7.41
C GLY A 159 -29.14 4.97 6.52
N SER A 160 -30.23 5.38 5.85
CA SER A 160 -31.03 4.48 5.01
C SER A 160 -30.47 4.27 3.59
N THR A 161 -29.26 4.75 3.26
CA THR A 161 -28.81 4.87 1.86
C THR A 161 -27.33 4.58 1.56
N PHE A 162 -26.44 4.50 2.56
CA PHE A 162 -25.02 4.23 2.30
C PHE A 162 -24.65 2.80 2.67
N TYR A 163 -24.30 2.02 1.65
CA TYR A 163 -23.91 0.62 1.76
C TYR A 163 -22.40 0.51 1.50
N VAL A 164 -21.62 0.39 2.57
CA VAL A 164 -20.16 0.30 2.49
C VAL A 164 -19.75 -1.14 2.77
N PRO A 165 -19.05 -1.83 1.85
CA PRO A 165 -18.64 -3.20 2.11
C PRO A 165 -17.51 -3.25 3.14
N THR A 166 -17.55 -4.25 4.00
CA THR A 166 -16.36 -4.74 4.68
C THR A 166 -15.46 -5.43 3.66
N LEU A 167 -14.20 -5.02 3.60
CA LEU A 167 -13.20 -5.54 2.68
C LEU A 167 -12.44 -6.68 3.35
N MET A 168 -12.91 -7.92 3.17
CA MET A 168 -12.28 -9.11 3.74
C MET A 168 -11.12 -9.56 2.84
N ALA A 169 -9.89 -9.36 3.27
CA ALA A 169 -8.68 -9.72 2.52
C ALA A 169 -8.11 -11.07 2.94
N SER A 170 -7.82 -11.93 1.99
CA SER A 170 -7.00 -13.14 2.17
C SER A 170 -5.87 -13.15 1.15
N VAL A 171 -4.80 -13.88 1.47
CA VAL A 171 -3.71 -14.14 0.53
C VAL A 171 -3.68 -15.61 0.19
N ARG A 172 -3.56 -15.92 -1.09
CA ARG A 172 -3.42 -17.28 -1.61
C ARG A 172 -2.12 -17.43 -2.39
N ASP A 173 -1.35 -18.45 -2.04
CA ASP A 173 -0.14 -18.88 -2.74
C ASP A 173 -0.11 -20.42 -2.84
N ASP A 174 1.06 -20.99 -3.16
CA ASP A 174 1.23 -22.45 -3.25
C ASP A 174 1.07 -23.17 -1.89
N ALA A 175 1.26 -22.47 -0.77
CA ALA A 175 1.14 -23.03 0.57
C ALA A 175 -0.31 -23.07 1.06
N GLY A 176 -1.20 -22.27 0.47
CA GLY A 176 -2.63 -22.28 0.76
C GLY A 176 -3.22 -20.88 0.77
N GLU A 177 -4.36 -20.72 1.45
CA GLU A 177 -5.04 -19.44 1.64
C GLU A 177 -5.03 -19.04 3.12
N THR A 178 -4.66 -17.79 3.41
CA THR A 178 -4.68 -17.24 4.76
C THR A 178 -6.11 -16.99 5.24
N PRO A 179 -6.36 -16.97 6.56
CA PRO A 179 -7.60 -16.46 7.11
C PRO A 179 -7.88 -15.03 6.61
N ALA A 180 -9.17 -14.73 6.40
CA ALA A 180 -9.57 -13.41 5.92
C ALA A 180 -9.53 -12.35 7.03
N VAL A 181 -8.96 -11.18 6.72
CA VAL A 181 -8.81 -10.03 7.63
C VAL A 181 -9.55 -8.83 7.06
N ALA A 182 -10.34 -8.13 7.88
CA ALA A 182 -11.06 -6.94 7.44
C ALA A 182 -10.11 -5.72 7.34
N LEU A 183 -9.94 -5.16 6.14
CA LEU A 183 -9.04 -4.03 5.92
C LEU A 183 -9.62 -2.68 6.37
N ASN A 184 -10.94 -2.53 6.36
CA ASN A 184 -11.63 -1.27 6.61
C ASN A 184 -12.61 -1.32 7.79
N VAL A 185 -12.40 -2.24 8.75
CA VAL A 185 -13.12 -2.29 10.01
C VAL A 185 -12.19 -1.84 11.12
N ARG A 186 -12.64 -0.91 11.95
CA ARG A 186 -11.85 -0.41 13.07
C ARG A 186 -11.75 -1.48 14.14
N GLY A 187 -10.54 -1.71 14.64
CA GLY A 187 -10.23 -2.60 15.74
C GLY A 187 -9.21 -2.00 16.71
N PRO A 188 -8.75 -2.77 17.70
CA PRO A 188 -7.82 -2.28 18.72
C PRO A 188 -6.46 -1.82 18.16
N ALA A 189 -6.03 -2.39 17.03
CA ALA A 189 -4.78 -2.02 16.35
C ALA A 189 -4.94 -0.84 15.37
N SER A 190 -6.16 -0.33 15.17
CA SER A 190 -6.41 0.75 14.24
C SER A 190 -5.87 2.08 14.78
N ILE A 191 -5.21 2.85 13.92
CA ILE A 191 -4.71 4.18 14.24
C ILE A 191 -5.68 5.20 13.66
N ALA A 192 -6.35 5.97 14.51
CA ALA A 192 -7.28 7.00 14.06
C ALA A 192 -6.55 8.14 13.32
N TRP A 193 -7.24 8.76 12.37
CA TRP A 193 -6.66 9.74 11.45
C TRP A 193 -5.89 10.88 12.12
N PRO A 194 -6.36 11.51 13.22
CA PRO A 194 -5.61 12.56 13.90
C PRO A 194 -4.30 12.06 14.54
N GLN A 195 -4.26 10.82 15.02
CA GLN A 195 -3.11 10.22 15.71
C GLN A 195 -2.09 9.61 14.74
N TYR A 196 -2.46 9.40 13.48
CA TYR A 196 -1.55 8.81 12.50
C TYR A 196 -0.44 9.78 12.09
N THR A 197 0.80 9.37 12.34
CA THR A 197 2.04 10.12 12.00
C THR A 197 2.88 9.41 10.94
N GLY A 198 2.39 8.32 10.36
CA GLY A 198 3.11 7.56 9.34
C GLY A 198 3.08 8.22 7.96
N PRO A 199 3.81 7.65 6.98
CA PRO A 199 4.07 8.28 5.69
C PRO A 199 2.86 8.25 4.74
N LEU A 200 1.78 7.54 5.07
CA LEU A 200 0.62 7.41 4.18
C LEU A 200 -0.31 8.62 4.21
N LYS A 201 -0.27 9.45 5.24
CA LYS A 201 -1.17 10.59 5.40
C LYS A 201 -0.55 11.82 4.76
N PHE A 202 -1.27 12.44 3.83
CA PHE A 202 -0.84 13.71 3.27
C PHE A 202 -0.85 14.80 4.34
N VAL A 203 0.28 15.50 4.46
CA VAL A 203 0.42 16.70 5.28
C VAL A 203 0.87 17.84 4.37
N ALA A 204 0.04 18.88 4.27
CA ALA A 204 0.43 20.08 3.53
C ALA A 204 1.70 20.65 4.14
N LYS A 205 2.74 20.82 3.32
CA LYS A 205 4.00 21.47 3.69
C LYS A 205 3.90 22.96 3.50
#